data_AF-A0A961J7F8-F1
#
_entry.id   AF-A0A961J7F8-F1
#
_cell.length_a   1.000
_cell.length_b   1.000
_cell.length_c   1.000
_cell.angle_alpha   90.00
_cell.angle_beta   90.00
_cell.angle_gamma   90.00
#
_symmetry.space_group_name_H-M   'P 1'
#
loop_
_entity.id
_entity.type
_entity.pdbx_description
1 polymer ?
#
loop_
_entity_poly.entity_id
_entity_poly.type
_entity_poly.pdbx_seq_one_letter_code
_entity_poly.pdbx_strand_id
1 'polypeptide(L)'
;MIVNLGLPKSGTTTLAEALRSAGLRVADHKIRYRDTTRKALRGTFVARQLYDGYFRQGDPLAALSPFDALAEISVLKPDMSLWPQTDFGLLQTLRDVRPDTRFVLTLRPAEEIADSMMRWGNMGLSRMPRLQIPGLPAGYGAGRLDLVRFVEGHHAFVRRLFDGDPNFLPLDIPAPDAPDRLAAFLGRAVPWWGRANANPPEA
;
A
#
# COMPACT_ATOMS: atom_id res chain seq x y z
N MET A 1 -7.92 0.19 12.87
CA MET A 1 -6.69 0.12 12.04
C MET A 1 -6.96 0.76 10.68
N ILE A 2 -5.96 1.33 10.01
CA ILE A 2 -6.06 1.80 8.61
C ILE A 2 -5.10 0.99 7.73
N VAL A 3 -5.57 0.40 6.63
CA VAL A 3 -4.73 -0.37 5.69
C VAL A 3 -4.82 0.24 4.31
N ASN A 4 -3.68 0.66 3.76
CA ASN A 4 -3.62 1.13 2.39
C ASN A 4 -3.43 -0.04 1.41
N LEU A 5 -4.28 -0.06 0.39
CA LEU A 5 -4.32 -1.06 -0.68
C LEU A 5 -3.68 -0.54 -1.98
N GLY A 6 -3.14 0.68 -1.98
CA GLY A 6 -2.45 1.25 -3.13
C GLY A 6 -1.21 0.46 -3.55
N LEU A 7 -0.93 0.42 -4.85
CA LEU A 7 0.33 -0.09 -5.38
C LEU A 7 1.50 0.86 -5.02
N PRO A 8 2.76 0.39 -5.08
CA PRO A 8 3.91 1.29 -5.04
C PRO A 8 3.72 2.45 -6.03
N LYS A 9 4.15 3.65 -5.64
CA LYS A 9 4.07 4.88 -6.47
C LYS A 9 2.68 5.48 -6.67
N SER A 10 1.63 4.89 -6.09
CA SER A 10 0.27 5.45 -6.07
C SER A 10 0.05 6.57 -5.04
N GLY A 11 1.11 7.02 -4.35
CA GLY A 11 1.03 8.04 -3.30
C GLY A 11 1.05 7.50 -1.87
N THR A 12 1.54 6.26 -1.67
CA THR A 12 1.70 5.61 -0.36
C THR A 12 2.45 6.48 0.66
N THR A 13 3.53 7.16 0.24
CA THR A 13 4.29 8.06 1.13
C THR A 13 3.49 9.31 1.53
N THR A 14 2.79 9.95 0.60
CA THR A 14 1.92 11.10 0.93
C THR A 14 0.87 10.70 1.95
N LEU A 15 0.23 9.54 1.78
CA LEU A 15 -0.68 9.01 2.78
C LEU A 15 0.03 8.76 4.12
N ALA A 16 1.21 8.15 4.12
CA ALA A 16 1.96 7.87 5.35
C ALA A 16 2.27 9.15 6.16
N GLU A 17 2.74 10.20 5.49
CA GLU A 17 3.05 11.49 6.13
C GLU A 17 1.77 12.20 6.61
N ALA A 18 0.69 12.17 5.84
CA ALA A 18 -0.61 12.70 6.26
C ALA A 18 -1.12 12.01 7.54
N LEU A 19 -1.07 10.68 7.58
CA LEU A 19 -1.48 9.90 8.76
C LEU A 19 -0.56 10.15 9.97
N ARG A 20 0.76 10.25 9.78
CA ARG A 20 1.70 10.62 10.84
C ARG A 20 1.42 12.02 11.38
N SER A 21 1.16 12.99 10.51
CA SER A 21 0.83 14.36 10.89
C SER A 21 -0.47 14.43 11.70
N ALA A 22 -1.42 13.53 11.41
CA ALA A 22 -2.63 13.34 12.19
C ALA A 22 -2.35 12.63 13.54
N GLY A 23 -1.10 12.30 13.89
CA GLY A 23 -0.73 11.65 15.14
C GLY A 23 -0.97 10.15 15.18
N LEU A 24 -1.04 9.48 14.01
CA LEU A 24 -1.13 8.02 13.92
C LEU A 24 0.27 7.39 13.87
N ARG A 25 0.43 6.22 14.49
CA ARG A 25 1.63 5.38 14.32
C ARG A 25 1.51 4.60 13.03
N VAL A 26 2.38 4.91 12.06
CA VAL A 26 2.31 4.36 10.70
C VAL A 26 3.48 3.42 10.43
N ALA A 27 3.18 2.16 10.10
CA ALA A 27 4.15 1.26 9.49
C ALA A 27 4.14 1.41 7.95
N ASP A 28 5.32 1.53 7.35
CA ASP A 28 5.46 1.88 5.93
C ASP A 28 6.58 1.05 5.30
N HIS A 29 6.20 0.02 4.53
CA HIS A 29 7.08 -0.96 3.86
C HIS A 29 7.99 -1.75 4.82
N LYS A 30 9.05 -1.13 5.36
CA LYS A 30 9.99 -1.73 6.32
C LYS A 30 9.80 -1.11 7.70
N ILE A 31 9.55 -1.94 8.71
CA ILE A 31 9.37 -1.50 10.10
C ILE A 31 10.75 -1.16 10.68
N ARG A 32 11.00 0.13 10.95
CA ARG A 32 12.30 0.61 11.43
C ARG A 32 12.37 0.55 12.95
N TYR A 33 13.60 0.65 13.48
CA TYR A 33 13.84 0.68 14.93
C TYR A 33 13.03 1.76 15.64
N ARG A 34 12.95 2.95 15.03
CA ARG A 34 12.22 4.10 15.57
C ARG A 34 10.69 3.93 15.55
N ASP A 35 10.18 3.01 14.75
CA ASP A 35 8.73 2.84 14.56
C ASP A 35 8.13 1.91 15.64
N THR A 36 8.94 1.13 16.37
CA THR A 36 8.44 0.16 17.36
C THR A 36 9.43 -0.24 18.45
N THR A 37 8.89 -0.45 19.65
CA THR A 37 9.62 -1.04 20.78
C THR A 37 9.73 -2.57 20.70
N ARG A 38 8.90 -3.24 19.87
CA ARG A 38 8.91 -4.70 19.73
C ARG A 38 10.10 -5.16 18.88
N LYS A 39 11.12 -5.75 19.54
CA LYS A 39 12.35 -6.22 18.88
C LYS A 39 12.10 -7.14 17.68
N ALA A 40 11.12 -8.04 17.80
CA ALA A 40 10.78 -9.00 16.74
C ALA A 40 10.29 -8.37 15.42
N LEU A 41 9.75 -7.14 15.47
CA LEU A 41 9.28 -6.44 14.28
C LEU A 41 10.37 -5.63 13.58
N ARG A 42 11.45 -5.28 14.29
CA ARG A 42 12.46 -4.35 13.80
C ARG A 42 13.21 -4.94 12.61
N GLY A 43 13.29 -4.17 11.53
CA GLY A 43 13.98 -4.57 10.31
C GLY A 43 13.17 -5.51 9.41
N THR A 44 11.97 -5.94 9.85
CA THR A 44 11.06 -6.77 9.04
C THR A 44 10.20 -5.91 8.11
N PHE A 45 9.44 -6.55 7.23
CA PHE A 45 8.52 -5.90 6.30
C PHE A 45 7.07 -6.05 6.76
N VAL A 46 6.26 -5.02 6.55
CA VAL A 46 4.81 -5.05 6.83
C VAL A 46 4.16 -6.23 6.10
N ALA A 47 4.50 -6.43 4.82
CA ALA A 47 4.01 -7.56 4.03
C ALA A 47 4.26 -8.92 4.70
N ARG A 48 5.47 -9.11 5.23
CA ARG A 48 5.85 -10.36 5.91
C ARG A 48 5.01 -10.56 7.17
N GLN A 49 4.82 -9.51 7.96
CA GLN A 49 4.03 -9.59 9.19
C GLN A 49 2.56 -9.89 8.91
N LEU A 50 1.98 -9.32 7.84
CA LEU A 50 0.62 -9.63 7.41
C LEU A 50 0.46 -11.11 7.04
N TYR A 51 1.37 -11.65 6.22
CA TYR A 51 1.34 -13.07 5.84
C TYR A 51 1.60 -14.00 7.01
N ASP A 52 2.54 -13.65 7.90
CA ASP A 52 2.84 -14.45 9.08
C ASP A 52 1.65 -14.46 10.05
N GLY A 53 0.95 -13.34 10.22
CA GLY A 53 -0.30 -13.27 10.98
C GLY A 53 -1.40 -14.12 10.34
N TYR A 54 -1.59 -14.00 9.02
CA TYR A 54 -2.59 -14.75 8.28
C TYR A 54 -2.37 -16.27 8.38
N PHE A 55 -1.21 -16.76 7.93
CA PHE A 55 -0.97 -18.20 7.81
C PHE A 55 -0.63 -18.90 9.14
N ARG A 56 -0.06 -18.19 10.13
CA ARG A 56 0.34 -18.82 11.40
C ARG A 56 -0.63 -18.58 12.55
N GLN A 57 -1.46 -17.53 12.48
CA GLN A 57 -2.30 -17.11 13.60
C GLN A 57 -3.77 -16.90 13.22
N GLY A 58 -4.13 -16.91 11.93
CA GLY A 58 -5.48 -16.63 11.47
C GLY A 58 -5.91 -15.16 11.61
N ASP A 59 -5.01 -14.26 12.04
CA ASP A 59 -5.23 -12.81 12.13
C ASP A 59 -4.05 -12.08 11.47
N PRO A 60 -4.23 -11.50 10.27
CA PRO A 60 -3.18 -10.78 9.57
C PRO A 60 -2.58 -9.60 10.38
N LEU A 61 -3.33 -9.04 11.34
CA LEU A 61 -2.87 -7.91 12.17
C LEU A 61 -2.28 -8.30 13.52
N ALA A 62 -2.19 -9.59 13.84
CA ALA A 62 -1.80 -10.07 15.18
C ALA A 62 -0.51 -9.41 15.71
N ALA A 63 0.52 -9.34 14.87
CA ALA A 63 1.81 -8.75 15.22
C ALA A 63 1.84 -7.21 15.08
N LEU A 64 0.92 -6.63 14.30
CA LEU A 64 0.91 -5.22 13.86
C LEU A 64 0.04 -4.31 14.73
N SER A 65 -0.54 -4.82 15.82
CA SER A 65 -1.30 -4.04 16.82
C SER A 65 -0.62 -2.78 17.40
N PRO A 66 0.72 -2.59 17.40
CA PRO A 66 1.34 -1.33 17.80
C PRO A 66 1.18 -0.19 16.80
N PHE A 67 0.67 -0.44 15.60
CA PHE A 67 0.44 0.57 14.59
C PHE A 67 -1.04 0.88 14.46
N ASP A 68 -1.33 2.11 14.10
CA ASP A 68 -2.69 2.57 13.83
C ASP A 68 -2.97 2.54 12.33
N ALA A 69 -1.91 2.57 11.49
CA ALA A 69 -2.01 2.48 10.04
C ALA A 69 -0.84 1.75 9.34
N LEU A 70 -1.14 1.16 8.17
CA LEU A 70 -0.19 0.51 7.26
C LEU A 70 -0.23 1.21 5.89
N ALA A 71 0.86 1.88 5.48
CA ALA A 71 0.85 2.75 4.29
C ALA A 71 1.35 2.09 2.98
N GLU A 72 2.47 1.37 3.01
CA GLU A 72 2.92 0.53 1.90
C GLU A 72 3.07 -0.90 2.40
N ILE A 73 2.19 -1.80 1.92
CA ILE A 73 2.11 -3.17 2.41
C ILE A 73 2.71 -4.20 1.44
N SER A 74 3.16 -3.80 0.25
CA SER A 74 3.88 -4.66 -0.69
C SER A 74 5.38 -4.60 -0.51
N VAL A 75 6.07 -5.67 -0.92
CA VAL A 75 7.53 -5.75 -0.98
C VAL A 75 7.93 -6.34 -2.33
N LEU A 76 8.87 -5.68 -3.00
CA LEU A 76 9.48 -6.20 -4.23
C LEU A 76 11.01 -6.12 -4.13
N LYS A 77 11.64 -7.26 -3.90
CA LYS A 77 13.09 -7.46 -3.81
C LYS A 77 13.50 -8.69 -4.62
N PRO A 78 14.78 -8.83 -5.01
CA PRO A 78 15.25 -9.96 -5.81
C PRO A 78 14.86 -11.34 -5.26
N ASP A 79 14.81 -11.48 -3.94
CA ASP A 79 14.53 -12.72 -3.20
C ASP A 79 13.14 -12.73 -2.53
N MET A 80 12.33 -11.69 -2.72
CA MET A 80 11.07 -11.53 -2.00
C MET A 80 10.08 -10.66 -2.77
N SER A 81 8.98 -11.26 -3.21
CA SER A 81 7.83 -10.59 -3.81
C SER A 81 6.59 -10.90 -2.97
N LEU A 82 6.04 -9.91 -2.28
CA LEU A 82 4.88 -10.04 -1.40
C LEU A 82 3.89 -8.91 -1.68
N TRP A 83 2.63 -9.26 -1.92
CA TRP A 83 1.59 -8.31 -2.33
C TRP A 83 0.28 -8.55 -1.58
N PRO A 84 0.22 -8.30 -0.25
CA PRO A 84 -1.00 -8.53 0.52
C PRO A 84 -2.23 -7.82 -0.05
N GLN A 85 -2.05 -6.66 -0.70
CA GLN A 85 -3.16 -5.92 -1.32
C GLN A 85 -3.78 -6.60 -2.54
N THR A 86 -3.18 -7.68 -3.06
CA THR A 86 -3.72 -8.46 -4.19
C THR A 86 -4.24 -9.84 -3.76
N ASP A 87 -4.14 -10.18 -2.48
CA ASP A 87 -4.48 -11.50 -1.95
C ASP A 87 -5.90 -11.50 -1.37
N PHE A 88 -6.83 -12.14 -2.09
CA PHE A 88 -8.22 -12.22 -1.66
C PHE A 88 -8.39 -12.86 -0.27
N GLY A 89 -7.69 -13.97 0.01
CA GLY A 89 -7.86 -14.70 1.28
C GLY A 89 -7.40 -13.87 2.47
N LEU A 90 -6.26 -13.19 2.33
CA LEU A 90 -5.75 -12.29 3.36
C LEU A 90 -6.68 -11.09 3.57
N LEU A 91 -7.13 -10.44 2.49
CA LEU A 91 -8.01 -9.28 2.57
C LEU A 91 -9.40 -9.64 3.13
N GLN A 92 -9.96 -10.78 2.74
CA GLN A 92 -11.23 -11.26 3.30
C GLN A 92 -11.08 -11.55 4.80
N THR A 93 -9.99 -12.20 5.22
CA THR A 93 -9.73 -12.48 6.64
C THR A 93 -9.57 -11.20 7.46
N LEU A 94 -8.93 -10.15 6.91
CA LEU A 94 -8.87 -8.84 7.56
C LEU A 94 -10.27 -8.28 7.83
N ARG A 95 -11.19 -8.38 6.87
CA ARG A 95 -12.56 -7.87 7.01
C ARG A 95 -13.36 -8.68 8.03
N ASP A 96 -13.17 -10.00 8.04
CA ASP A 96 -13.92 -10.91 8.92
C ASP A 96 -13.46 -10.80 10.38
N VAL A 97 -12.15 -10.77 10.62
CA VAL A 97 -11.58 -10.78 11.98
C VAL A 97 -11.47 -9.37 12.58
N ARG A 98 -11.37 -8.33 11.74
CA ARG A 98 -11.13 -6.94 12.16
C ARG A 98 -12.09 -5.97 11.45
N PRO A 99 -13.41 -6.07 11.69
CA PRO A 99 -14.44 -5.32 10.96
C PRO A 99 -14.36 -3.79 11.16
N ASP A 100 -13.61 -3.31 12.16
CA ASP A 100 -13.31 -1.90 12.40
C ASP A 100 -12.15 -1.37 11.53
N THR A 101 -11.51 -2.24 10.75
CA THR A 101 -10.41 -1.86 9.86
C THR A 101 -10.94 -1.01 8.71
N ARG A 102 -10.35 0.17 8.55
CA ARG A 102 -10.60 1.06 7.43
C ARG A 102 -9.58 0.80 6.33
N PHE A 103 -10.03 0.72 5.10
CA PHE A 103 -9.22 0.47 3.93
C PHE A 103 -9.18 1.71 3.06
N VAL A 104 -7.98 2.13 2.68
CA VAL A 104 -7.77 3.23 1.74
C VAL A 104 -7.17 2.64 0.48
N LEU A 105 -7.66 3.03 -0.69
CA LEU A 105 -6.97 2.77 -1.96
C LEU A 105 -6.42 4.10 -2.47
N THR A 106 -5.12 4.32 -2.32
CA THR A 106 -4.46 5.49 -2.93
C THR A 106 -4.41 5.35 -4.44
N LEU A 107 -4.90 6.37 -5.14
CA LEU A 107 -5.04 6.41 -6.59
C LEU A 107 -4.29 7.60 -7.18
N ARG A 108 -3.77 7.39 -8.38
CA ARG A 108 -3.23 8.39 -9.33
C ARG A 108 -3.50 7.86 -10.75
N PRO A 109 -3.37 8.69 -11.81
CA PRO A 109 -3.44 8.20 -13.18
C PRO A 109 -2.50 7.01 -13.42
N ALA A 110 -3.00 5.93 -14.04
CA ALA A 110 -2.26 4.68 -14.18
C ALA A 110 -0.96 4.87 -14.97
N GLU A 111 -0.98 5.73 -15.98
CA GLU A 111 0.22 6.10 -16.76
C GLU A 111 1.31 6.72 -15.89
N GLU A 112 0.95 7.62 -14.96
CA GLU A 112 1.91 8.25 -14.05
C GLU A 112 2.51 7.26 -13.05
N ILE A 113 1.70 6.29 -12.58
CA ILE A 113 2.17 5.22 -11.70
C ILE A 113 3.15 4.33 -12.47
N ALA A 114 2.76 3.87 -13.67
CA ALA A 114 3.59 3.03 -14.53
C ALA A 114 4.92 3.70 -14.87
N ASP A 115 4.88 4.97 -15.27
CA ASP A 115 6.05 5.80 -15.57
C ASP A 115 6.96 5.98 -14.34
N SER A 116 6.37 6.17 -13.15
CA SER A 116 7.13 6.20 -11.89
C SER A 116 7.77 4.85 -11.55
N MET A 117 7.09 3.73 -11.79
CA MET A 117 7.65 2.39 -11.59
C MET A 117 8.82 2.10 -12.54
N MET A 118 8.72 2.54 -13.80
CA MET A 118 9.78 2.39 -14.80
C MET A 118 11.06 3.12 -14.40
N ARG A 119 10.96 4.36 -13.91
CA ARG A 119 12.11 5.17 -13.50
C ARG A 119 12.70 4.79 -12.14
N TRP A 120 12.00 4.02 -11.31
CA TRP A 120 12.42 3.80 -9.93
C TRP A 120 13.49 2.69 -9.81
N GLY A 121 14.75 3.10 -9.96
CA GLY A 121 15.92 2.22 -9.86
C GLY A 121 15.80 1.06 -10.87
N ASN A 122 15.93 -0.18 -10.39
CA ASN A 122 15.77 -1.39 -11.19
C ASN A 122 14.37 -2.04 -11.08
N MET A 123 13.34 -1.29 -10.66
CA MET A 123 11.98 -1.85 -10.47
C MET A 123 11.37 -2.31 -11.79
N GLY A 124 11.05 -1.39 -12.70
CA GLY A 124 10.40 -1.72 -13.98
C GLY A 124 11.30 -2.48 -14.95
N LEU A 125 12.61 -2.23 -14.93
CA LEU A 125 13.55 -2.84 -15.89
C LEU A 125 14.03 -4.24 -15.52
N SER A 126 13.94 -4.64 -14.25
CA SER A 126 14.54 -5.91 -13.79
C SER A 126 13.63 -6.68 -12.84
N ARG A 127 13.12 -6.04 -11.79
CA ARG A 127 12.34 -6.76 -10.76
C ARG A 127 10.95 -7.15 -11.24
N MET A 128 10.17 -6.20 -11.78
CA MET A 128 8.78 -6.48 -12.17
C MET A 128 8.67 -7.54 -13.29
N PRO A 129 9.52 -7.54 -14.32
CA PRO A 129 9.41 -8.54 -15.39
C PRO A 129 9.89 -9.94 -15.01
N ARG A 130 10.70 -10.07 -13.95
CA ARG A 130 11.36 -11.34 -13.60
C ARG A 130 10.74 -12.02 -12.39
N LEU A 131 10.07 -11.27 -11.52
CA LEU A 131 9.51 -11.81 -10.28
C LEU A 131 8.03 -12.13 -10.44
N GLN A 132 7.56 -13.08 -9.64
CA GLN A 132 6.14 -13.41 -9.58
C GLN A 132 5.39 -12.30 -8.85
N ILE A 133 4.53 -11.57 -9.57
CA ILE A 133 3.67 -10.53 -9.03
C ILE A 133 2.22 -10.95 -9.35
N PRO A 134 1.33 -11.09 -8.36
CA PRO A 134 -0.07 -11.38 -8.64
C PRO A 134 -0.67 -10.29 -9.53
N GLY A 135 -1.29 -10.68 -10.64
CA GLY A 135 -1.81 -9.74 -11.65
C GLY A 135 -0.78 -9.25 -12.67
N LEU A 136 0.50 -9.62 -12.54
CA LEU A 136 1.57 -9.36 -13.51
C LEU A 136 2.53 -10.56 -13.59
N PRO A 137 2.21 -11.58 -14.41
CA PRO A 137 3.04 -12.77 -14.54
C PRO A 137 4.46 -12.45 -15.02
N ALA A 138 5.44 -13.26 -14.62
CA ALA A 138 6.81 -13.13 -15.10
C ALA A 138 6.85 -13.21 -16.64
N GLY A 139 7.65 -12.35 -17.25
CA GLY A 139 7.71 -12.13 -18.70
C GLY A 139 6.93 -10.90 -19.19
N TYR A 140 6.04 -10.33 -18.38
CA TYR A 140 5.31 -9.08 -18.65
C TYR A 140 5.81 -7.93 -17.77
N GLY A 141 5.48 -6.68 -18.11
CA GLY A 141 5.80 -5.52 -17.26
C GLY A 141 7.12 -4.84 -17.58
N ALA A 142 7.80 -5.27 -18.65
CA ALA A 142 8.99 -4.60 -19.17
C ALA A 142 8.63 -3.32 -19.96
N GLY A 143 7.38 -3.20 -20.40
CA GLY A 143 6.85 -2.04 -21.10
C GLY A 143 5.84 -1.26 -20.25
N ARG A 144 5.74 0.05 -20.52
CA ARG A 144 4.79 0.95 -19.85
C ARG A 144 3.34 0.48 -19.99
N LEU A 145 2.94 -0.04 -21.17
CA LEU A 145 1.57 -0.49 -21.41
C LEU A 145 1.16 -1.67 -20.52
N ASP A 146 2.07 -2.63 -20.29
CA ASP A 146 1.82 -3.75 -19.38
C ASP A 146 1.60 -3.26 -17.95
N LEU A 147 2.42 -2.30 -17.50
CA LEU A 147 2.30 -1.72 -16.16
C LEU A 147 1.02 -0.88 -16.01
N VAL A 148 0.58 -0.18 -17.05
CA VAL A 148 -0.72 0.52 -17.05
C VAL A 148 -1.85 -0.49 -16.85
N ARG A 149 -1.88 -1.57 -17.63
CA ARG A 149 -2.89 -2.63 -17.50
C ARG A 149 -2.87 -3.28 -16.12
N PHE A 150 -1.67 -3.53 -15.57
CA PHE A 150 -1.52 -4.05 -14.22
C PHE A 150 -2.10 -3.12 -13.16
N VAL A 151 -1.81 -1.81 -13.25
CA VAL A 151 -2.33 -0.81 -12.31
C VAL A 151 -3.84 -0.68 -12.41
N GLU A 152 -4.39 -0.61 -13.62
CA GLU A 152 -5.84 -0.57 -13.85
C GLU A 152 -6.55 -1.83 -13.34
N GLY A 153 -5.96 -3.01 -13.62
CA GLY A 153 -6.45 -4.30 -13.13
C GLY A 153 -6.51 -4.36 -11.60
N HIS A 154 -5.47 -3.88 -10.92
CA HIS A 154 -5.47 -3.78 -9.46
C HIS A 154 -6.54 -2.83 -8.93
N HIS A 155 -6.70 -1.65 -9.54
CA HIS A 155 -7.74 -0.72 -9.15
C HIS A 155 -9.15 -1.33 -9.31
N ALA A 156 -9.39 -2.05 -10.41
CA ALA A 156 -10.66 -2.74 -10.65
C ALA A 156 -10.89 -3.87 -9.62
N PHE A 157 -9.87 -4.68 -9.34
CA PHE A 157 -9.91 -5.74 -8.33
C PHE A 157 -10.31 -5.20 -6.95
N VAL A 158 -9.61 -4.18 -6.45
CA VAL A 158 -9.88 -3.62 -5.12
C VAL A 158 -11.28 -3.00 -5.07
N ARG A 159 -11.68 -2.22 -6.09
CA ARG A 159 -13.04 -1.66 -6.15
C ARG A 159 -14.12 -2.74 -6.13
N ARG A 160 -13.91 -3.84 -6.85
CA ARG A 160 -14.87 -4.94 -6.90
C ARG A 160 -15.00 -5.67 -5.56
N LEU A 161 -13.88 -5.84 -4.85
CA LEU A 161 -13.82 -6.54 -3.56
C LEU A 161 -14.48 -5.73 -2.42
N PHE A 162 -14.33 -4.41 -2.45
CA PHE A 162 -14.83 -3.49 -1.42
C PHE A 162 -16.08 -2.70 -1.86
N ASP A 163 -16.78 -3.18 -2.88
CA ASP A 163 -18.01 -2.54 -3.36
C ASP A 163 -19.06 -2.46 -2.24
N GLY A 164 -19.60 -1.26 -2.01
CA GLY A 164 -20.55 -0.97 -0.94
C GLY A 164 -19.99 -1.00 0.49
N ASP A 165 -18.68 -1.20 0.70
CA ASP A 165 -18.09 -1.26 2.03
C ASP A 165 -17.91 0.15 2.65
N PRO A 166 -18.59 0.48 3.76
CA PRO A 166 -18.48 1.81 4.37
C PRO A 166 -17.10 2.08 4.99
N ASN A 167 -16.31 1.02 5.22
CA ASN A 167 -14.95 1.11 5.70
C ASN A 167 -13.93 1.15 4.56
N PHE A 168 -14.35 1.47 3.33
CA PHE A 168 -13.46 1.62 2.18
C PHE A 168 -13.49 3.02 1.58
N LEU A 169 -12.31 3.59 1.35
CA LEU A 169 -12.14 4.89 0.69
C LEU A 169 -11.19 4.78 -0.52
N PRO A 170 -11.69 4.88 -1.76
CA PRO A 170 -10.86 5.21 -2.91
C PRO A 170 -10.46 6.69 -2.85
N LEU A 171 -9.16 6.96 -2.74
CA LEU A 171 -8.61 8.29 -2.51
C LEU A 171 -7.69 8.69 -3.68
N ASP A 172 -8.17 9.61 -4.52
CA ASP A 172 -7.37 10.20 -5.58
C ASP A 172 -6.41 11.23 -4.99
N ILE A 173 -5.12 10.88 -4.92
CA ILE A 173 -4.10 11.67 -4.22
C ILE A 173 -3.92 13.09 -4.77
N PRO A 174 -3.95 13.33 -6.09
CA PRO A 174 -3.82 14.68 -6.66
C PRO A 174 -5.09 15.54 -6.52
N ALA A 175 -6.23 14.95 -6.13
CA ALA A 175 -7.48 15.70 -6.04
C ALA A 175 -7.39 16.79 -4.96
N PRO A 176 -7.85 18.02 -5.22
CA PRO A 176 -7.80 19.12 -4.24
C PRO A 176 -8.54 18.82 -2.93
N ASP A 177 -9.59 18.00 -2.99
CA ASP A 177 -10.43 17.61 -1.86
C ASP A 177 -9.96 16.32 -1.16
N ALA A 178 -8.87 15.70 -1.63
CA ALA A 178 -8.31 14.50 -1.02
C ALA A 178 -8.03 14.60 0.49
N PRO A 179 -7.46 15.69 1.05
CA PRO A 179 -7.25 15.79 2.49
C PRO A 179 -8.57 15.84 3.26
N ASP A 180 -9.59 16.53 2.74
CA ASP A 180 -10.90 16.65 3.38
C ASP A 180 -11.64 15.32 3.37
N ARG A 181 -11.59 14.60 2.25
CA ARG A 181 -12.15 13.24 2.13
C ARG A 181 -11.47 12.27 3.08
N LEU A 182 -10.13 12.34 3.18
CA LEU A 182 -9.39 11.53 4.15
C LEU A 182 -9.79 11.92 5.59
N ALA A 183 -9.81 13.20 5.93
CA ALA A 183 -10.16 13.67 7.27
C ALA A 183 -11.56 13.21 7.70
N ALA A 184 -12.56 13.34 6.80
CA ALA A 184 -13.92 12.87 7.02
C ALA A 184 -13.97 11.35 7.26
N PHE A 185 -13.29 10.57 6.41
CA PHE A 185 -13.23 9.12 6.54
C PHE A 185 -12.49 8.66 7.81
N LEU A 186 -11.49 9.42 8.25
CA LEU A 186 -10.78 9.15 9.50
C LEU A 186 -11.57 9.61 10.73
N GLY A 187 -12.52 10.54 10.58
CA GLY A 187 -13.19 11.21 11.69
C GLY A 187 -12.24 12.08 12.50
N ARG A 188 -11.17 12.60 11.87
CA ARG A 188 -10.16 13.45 12.52
C ARG A 188 -9.46 14.36 11.53
N ALA A 189 -8.89 15.45 12.03
CA ALA A 189 -8.12 16.38 11.20
C ALA A 189 -6.87 15.74 10.56
N VAL A 190 -6.59 16.14 9.32
CA VAL A 190 -5.37 15.82 8.58
C VAL A 190 -4.61 17.13 8.37
N PRO A 191 -3.67 17.49 9.27
CA PRO A 191 -3.06 18.83 9.28
C PRO A 191 -2.02 19.04 8.18
N TRP A 192 -1.60 17.98 7.49
CA TRP A 192 -0.63 18.06 6.40
C TRP A 192 -1.13 17.31 5.16
N TRP A 193 -0.99 17.95 4.00
CA TRP A 193 -1.21 17.35 2.69
C TRP A 193 -0.20 17.89 1.69
N GLY A 194 0.41 17.02 0.89
CA GLY A 194 1.39 17.45 -0.10
C GLY A 194 2.14 16.31 -0.79
N ARG A 195 3.08 16.69 -1.67
CA ARG A 195 3.90 15.75 -2.42
C ARG A 195 5.13 15.35 -1.59
N ALA A 196 5.13 14.14 -1.05
CA ALA A 196 6.34 13.52 -0.48
C ALA A 196 7.01 12.61 -1.53
N ASN A 197 8.34 12.48 -1.50
CA ASN A 197 9.13 11.63 -2.41
C ASN A 197 8.98 11.97 -3.91
N ALA A 198 9.28 13.20 -4.31
CA ALA A 198 9.50 13.52 -5.72
C ALA A 198 10.74 12.78 -6.26
N ASN A 199 10.69 12.30 -7.51
CA ASN A 199 11.90 11.82 -8.18
C ASN A 199 12.90 12.98 -8.27
N PRO A 200 14.22 12.73 -8.11
CA PRO A 200 15.21 13.75 -8.41
C PRO A 200 15.06 14.22 -9.87
N PRO A 201 15.27 15.53 -10.16
CA PRO A 201 15.25 16.03 -11.52
C PRO A 201 16.32 15.30 -12.36
N GLU A 202 16.06 15.16 -13.67
CA GLU A 202 17.06 14.66 -14.62
C GLU A 202 18.31 15.54 -14.53
N ALA A 203 19.47 14.88 -14.37
CA ALA A 203 20.79 15.51 -14.42
C ALA A 203 21.31 15.48 -15.86
#